data_AF-A0A7X4IX77-F1
#
_entry.id   AF-A0A7X4IX77-F1
#
_cell.length_a   1.000
_cell.length_b   1.000
_cell.length_c   1.000
_cell.angle_alpha   90.00
_cell.angle_beta   90.00
_cell.angle_gamma   90.00
#
_symmetry.space_group_name_H-M   'P 1'
#
loop_
_entity.id
_entity.type
_entity.pdbx_description
1 polymer ?
#
loop_
_entity_poly.entity_id
_entity_poly.type
_entity_poly.pdbx_seq_one_letter_code
_entity_poly.pdbx_strand_id
1 'polypeptide(L)'
;MFISVAGCAAYTAIDLPIRAERQADFFEAESIERGALLYANNCRTCHGIRGEGGVGLTLNKASFRNQEPLALSQNQDLIRRTLLCGRAGTLMPAWLDANGGSLTANQIEHLVRLLTAPLEEGTFDANGNPTNHGWLAAVEFAHNLNHESTAAVTGDTLPQIATAHGIGDDPVSGAILIARLNGIAYAVDESGNFYLPYSGSDEAEMLDPKAGTIATGLLPGQTLRLPEGATYKVQAGNTLASIAEQHGITPADLRSLNSLFLTTVGDIADDTPLTGKRKLLLPPGTSYTAQAGDTLLSIADAHDLPVLALAEDNGLAEDAAIAEGHELSLRDGTGYIVQFGDTVRSIASAHGLLDSDLRLLNELGAGEQVSEEVWLALPPINSYLVNGADLTEVASGFGNVTAASLGDANGVAADAVLPIGKVLHFPADSWGAAPSDEINPGTACVEHTVSSSAFNTISGADPIVIDEPNAVSTDVVILANDNDWTIVADGESLAPNRSGVKVTAGTTVTFENVVGLHNIEIDGEQQGADFEVVGETRTFTFDAPGEYRITCSYHPDMLAVVFVAE
;
A
#
# COMPACT_ATOMS: atom_id res chain seq x y z
N MET A 1 -46.68 28.27 55.40
CA MET A 1 -45.32 28.23 54.82
C MET A 1 -44.44 27.12 55.41
N PHE A 2 -45.00 26.01 55.91
CA PHE A 2 -44.22 24.86 56.41
C PHE A 2 -44.45 23.58 55.59
N ILE A 3 -45.60 23.43 54.92
CA ILE A 3 -45.93 22.25 54.10
C ILE A 3 -45.18 22.26 52.76
N SER A 4 -44.90 23.43 52.18
CA SER A 4 -44.18 23.57 50.91
C SER A 4 -42.67 23.36 51.02
N VAL A 5 -42.05 23.66 52.18
CA VAL A 5 -40.63 23.40 52.42
C VAL A 5 -40.38 21.91 52.67
N ALA A 6 -41.29 21.23 53.40
CA ALA A 6 -41.20 19.79 53.61
C ALA A 6 -41.38 18.97 52.31
N GLY A 7 -42.25 19.43 51.40
CA GLY A 7 -42.42 18.83 50.06
C GLY A 7 -41.19 18.97 49.17
N CYS A 8 -40.56 20.14 49.14
CA CYS A 8 -39.28 20.33 48.44
C CYS A 8 -38.15 19.52 49.10
N ALA A 9 -38.07 19.48 50.44
CA ALA A 9 -37.05 18.71 51.14
C ALA A 9 -37.21 17.20 50.92
N ALA A 10 -38.44 16.67 50.89
CA ALA A 10 -38.71 15.27 50.56
C ALA A 10 -38.41 14.97 49.07
N TYR A 11 -38.73 15.88 48.15
CA TYR A 11 -38.38 15.76 46.73
C TYR A 11 -36.86 15.76 46.52
N THR A 12 -36.12 16.62 47.22
CA THR A 12 -34.65 16.66 47.11
C THR A 12 -33.95 15.52 47.87
N ALA A 13 -34.50 15.04 48.99
CA ALA A 13 -33.87 14.01 49.81
C ALA A 13 -34.21 12.58 49.39
N ILE A 14 -35.33 12.37 48.68
CA ILE A 14 -35.80 11.03 48.29
C ILE A 14 -35.85 10.86 46.77
N ASP A 15 -36.36 11.83 46.01
CA ASP A 15 -36.57 11.67 44.56
C ASP A 15 -35.29 11.98 43.75
N LEU A 16 -34.47 12.95 44.16
CA LEU A 16 -33.19 13.24 43.49
C LEU A 16 -32.17 12.08 43.54
N PRO A 17 -31.94 11.38 44.67
CA PRO A 17 -31.02 10.23 44.71
C PRO A 17 -31.49 9.10 43.79
N ILE A 18 -32.78 8.75 43.83
CA ILE A 18 -33.36 7.66 43.00
C ILE A 18 -33.32 8.00 41.51
N ARG A 19 -33.50 9.28 41.13
CA ARG A 19 -33.36 9.72 39.74
C ARG A 19 -31.91 9.78 39.29
N ALA A 20 -31.00 10.20 40.16
CA ALA A 20 -29.56 10.19 39.88
C ALA A 20 -29.03 8.76 39.69
N GLU A 21 -29.47 7.81 40.53
CA GLU A 21 -29.17 6.38 40.38
C GLU A 21 -29.71 5.84 39.04
N ARG A 22 -31.00 6.04 38.74
CA ARG A 22 -31.58 5.58 37.46
C ARG A 22 -30.94 6.22 36.23
N GLN A 23 -30.50 7.47 36.34
CA GLN A 23 -29.81 8.16 35.25
C GLN A 23 -28.37 7.67 35.08
N ALA A 24 -27.70 7.30 36.18
CA ALA A 24 -26.39 6.65 36.13
C ALA A 24 -26.48 5.25 35.51
N ASP A 25 -27.49 4.45 35.90
CA ASP A 25 -27.72 3.12 35.34
C ASP A 25 -28.02 3.17 33.83
N PHE A 26 -28.87 4.12 33.41
CA PHE A 26 -29.18 4.33 31.99
C PHE A 26 -27.94 4.74 31.19
N PHE A 27 -27.16 5.68 31.72
CA PHE A 27 -25.93 6.14 31.09
C PHE A 27 -24.88 5.03 31.00
N GLU A 28 -24.81 4.14 31.98
CA GLU A 28 -23.88 3.02 31.97
C GLU A 28 -24.27 1.97 30.91
N ALA A 29 -25.54 1.59 30.83
CA ALA A 29 -26.02 0.66 29.81
C ALA A 29 -25.79 1.21 28.38
N GLU A 30 -26.13 2.48 28.14
CA GLU A 30 -25.91 3.14 26.84
C GLU A 30 -24.40 3.21 26.50
N SER A 31 -23.56 3.45 27.50
CA SER A 31 -22.10 3.50 27.33
C SER A 31 -21.50 2.13 26.98
N ILE A 32 -22.01 1.06 27.59
CA ILE A 32 -21.63 -0.32 27.27
C ILE A 32 -22.02 -0.68 25.83
N GLU A 33 -23.23 -0.32 25.40
CA GLU A 33 -23.71 -0.56 24.02
C GLU A 33 -22.90 0.22 22.98
N ARG A 34 -22.59 1.50 23.24
CA ARG A 34 -21.67 2.29 22.40
C ARG A 34 -20.27 1.65 22.34
N GLY A 35 -19.80 1.14 23.48
CA GLY A 35 -18.56 0.36 23.55
C GLY A 35 -18.61 -0.88 22.67
N ALA A 36 -19.74 -1.58 22.63
CA ALA A 36 -19.97 -2.78 21.83
C ALA A 36 -19.81 -2.50 20.33
N LEU A 37 -20.38 -1.41 19.82
CA LEU A 37 -20.22 -0.99 18.43
C LEU A 37 -18.77 -0.62 18.10
N LEU A 38 -18.11 0.14 18.97
CA LEU A 38 -16.70 0.53 18.79
C LEU A 38 -15.79 -0.71 18.79
N TYR A 39 -16.06 -1.67 19.67
CA TYR A 39 -15.34 -2.93 19.74
C TYR A 39 -15.53 -3.74 18.46
N ALA A 40 -16.78 -3.88 18.00
CA ALA A 40 -17.09 -4.57 16.76
C ALA A 40 -16.31 -3.93 15.61
N ASN A 41 -16.36 -2.62 15.43
CA ASN A 41 -15.67 -1.93 14.33
C ASN A 41 -14.14 -2.03 14.37
N ASN A 42 -13.52 -1.93 15.54
CA ASN A 42 -12.08 -1.65 15.64
C ASN A 42 -11.26 -2.80 16.24
N CYS A 43 -11.88 -3.65 17.06
CA CYS A 43 -11.14 -4.61 17.89
C CYS A 43 -11.41 -6.08 17.50
N ARG A 44 -12.56 -6.38 16.87
CA ARG A 44 -13.00 -7.75 16.58
C ARG A 44 -12.02 -8.54 15.72
N THR A 45 -11.34 -7.87 14.80
CA THR A 45 -10.40 -8.50 13.86
C THR A 45 -9.25 -9.18 14.59
N CYS A 46 -8.69 -8.54 15.63
CA CYS A 46 -7.59 -9.12 16.39
C CYS A 46 -8.08 -9.93 17.59
N HIS A 47 -9.14 -9.48 18.26
CA HIS A 47 -9.56 -10.04 19.56
C HIS A 47 -10.76 -10.99 19.49
N GLY A 48 -11.29 -11.27 18.29
CA GLY A 48 -12.47 -12.09 18.07
C GLY A 48 -13.78 -11.33 18.28
N ILE A 49 -14.87 -11.79 17.66
CA ILE A 49 -16.18 -11.10 17.73
C ILE A 49 -16.80 -11.15 19.14
N ARG A 50 -16.40 -12.11 19.98
CA ARG A 50 -16.83 -12.28 21.39
C ARG A 50 -15.75 -11.86 22.39
N GLY A 51 -14.60 -11.33 21.94
CA GLY A 51 -13.44 -11.10 22.79
C GLY A 51 -12.74 -12.37 23.26
N GLU A 52 -12.95 -13.49 22.56
CA GLU A 52 -12.35 -14.79 22.82
C GLU A 52 -10.83 -14.83 22.53
N GLY A 53 -10.33 -13.88 21.76
CA GLY A 53 -8.94 -13.79 21.32
C GLY A 53 -8.76 -14.31 19.88
N GLY A 54 -7.50 -14.49 19.49
CA GLY A 54 -7.10 -14.89 18.15
C GLY A 54 -5.65 -14.46 17.95
N VAL A 55 -5.44 -13.50 17.07
CA VAL A 55 -4.15 -12.76 16.94
C VAL A 55 -3.86 -11.98 18.22
N GLY A 56 -4.86 -11.27 18.72
CA GLY A 56 -4.85 -10.56 19.99
C GLY A 56 -5.28 -11.46 21.16
N LEU A 57 -4.88 -11.06 22.36
CA LEU A 57 -5.24 -11.78 23.59
C LEU A 57 -6.75 -11.76 23.84
N THR A 58 -7.26 -12.78 24.55
CA THR A 58 -8.63 -12.81 25.06
C THR A 58 -8.92 -11.59 25.94
N LEU A 59 -9.94 -10.82 25.56
CA LEU A 59 -10.40 -9.62 26.27
C LEU A 59 -11.64 -9.90 27.12
N ASN A 60 -12.54 -10.78 26.67
CA ASN A 60 -13.74 -11.15 27.39
C ASN A 60 -13.46 -12.22 28.47
N LYS A 61 -12.66 -11.87 29.47
CA LYS A 61 -12.20 -12.79 30.52
C LYS A 61 -12.66 -12.39 31.92
N ALA A 62 -12.79 -13.39 32.79
CA ALA A 62 -13.26 -13.22 34.16
C ALA A 62 -12.44 -12.21 34.97
N SER A 63 -11.12 -12.10 34.71
CA SER A 63 -10.26 -11.16 35.43
C SER A 63 -10.64 -9.70 35.18
N PHE A 64 -11.04 -9.34 33.95
CA PHE A 64 -11.43 -7.96 33.60
C PHE A 64 -12.84 -7.63 34.09
N ARG A 65 -13.71 -8.64 34.23
CA ARG A 65 -15.06 -8.49 34.78
C ARG A 65 -15.11 -8.45 36.32
N ASN A 66 -13.96 -8.46 37.00
CA ASN A 66 -13.92 -8.42 38.45
C ASN A 66 -14.39 -7.06 38.99
N GLN A 67 -15.51 -7.07 39.71
CA GLN A 67 -16.15 -5.86 40.26
C GLN A 67 -15.63 -5.44 41.65
N GLU A 68 -14.66 -6.16 42.23
CA GLU A 68 -13.99 -5.70 43.46
C GLU A 68 -13.34 -4.33 43.21
N PRO A 69 -13.61 -3.28 44.02
CA PRO A 69 -13.29 -1.90 43.66
C PRO A 69 -11.82 -1.66 43.24
N LEU A 70 -10.87 -2.27 43.95
CA LEU A 70 -9.45 -2.14 43.62
C LEU A 70 -9.08 -2.87 42.32
N ALA A 71 -9.61 -4.08 42.12
CA ALA A 71 -9.37 -4.86 40.92
C ALA A 71 -10.00 -4.20 39.69
N LEU A 72 -11.23 -3.69 39.83
CA LEU A 72 -11.95 -2.98 38.78
C LEU A 72 -11.17 -1.72 38.35
N SER A 73 -10.75 -0.89 39.31
CA SER A 73 -9.94 0.31 39.02
C SER A 73 -8.64 -0.05 38.30
N GLN A 74 -7.91 -1.06 38.77
CA GLN A 74 -6.65 -1.50 38.14
C GLN A 74 -6.87 -2.04 36.72
N ASN A 75 -7.95 -2.78 36.49
CA ASN A 75 -8.31 -3.28 35.17
C ASN A 75 -8.66 -2.13 34.22
N GLN A 76 -9.50 -1.19 34.67
CA GLN A 76 -9.88 -0.02 33.88
C GLN A 76 -8.65 0.81 33.50
N ASP A 77 -7.73 1.06 34.44
CA ASP A 77 -6.50 1.78 34.18
C ASP A 77 -5.56 1.06 33.20
N LEU A 78 -5.45 -0.27 33.33
CA LEU A 78 -4.66 -1.08 32.41
C LEU A 78 -5.22 -1.01 30.98
N ILE A 79 -6.53 -1.19 30.83
CA ILE A 79 -7.21 -1.17 29.54
C ILE A 79 -7.12 0.22 28.92
N ARG A 80 -7.48 1.26 29.70
CA ARG A 80 -7.41 2.66 29.28
C ARG A 80 -6.02 3.03 28.80
N ARG A 81 -4.97 2.78 29.60
CA ARG A 81 -3.58 3.07 29.18
C ARG A 81 -3.18 2.32 27.92
N THR A 82 -3.62 1.07 27.77
CA THR A 82 -3.36 0.27 26.56
C THR A 82 -4.04 0.88 25.33
N LEU A 83 -5.28 1.36 25.46
CA LEU A 83 -5.98 2.01 24.35
C LEU A 83 -5.40 3.39 24.04
N LEU A 84 -5.00 4.16 25.05
CA LEU A 84 -4.43 5.49 24.84
C LEU A 84 -3.11 5.44 24.07
N CYS A 85 -2.18 4.56 24.47
CA CYS A 85 -0.80 4.60 23.98
C CYS A 85 -0.38 3.34 23.20
N GLY A 86 -1.28 2.40 22.99
CA GLY A 86 -0.92 1.09 22.47
C GLY A 86 -0.02 0.32 23.42
N ARG A 87 0.72 -0.65 22.89
CA ARG A 87 1.78 -1.38 23.61
C ARG A 87 2.99 -1.54 22.70
N ALA A 88 4.05 -0.80 23.04
CA ALA A 88 5.34 -0.91 22.37
C ALA A 88 5.83 -2.37 22.33
N GLY A 89 6.35 -2.79 21.17
CA GLY A 89 6.78 -4.18 20.92
C GLY A 89 5.64 -5.18 20.74
N THR A 90 4.40 -4.72 20.52
CA THR A 90 3.25 -5.58 20.18
C THR A 90 2.46 -4.98 19.02
N LEU A 91 1.55 -5.76 18.43
CA LEU A 91 0.63 -5.32 17.37
C LEU A 91 -0.49 -4.38 17.84
N MET A 92 -0.57 -4.01 19.12
CA MET A 92 -1.65 -3.15 19.65
C MET A 92 -1.30 -1.66 19.44
N PRO A 93 -1.93 -0.96 18.48
CA PRO A 93 -1.62 0.44 18.21
C PRO A 93 -2.17 1.36 19.29
N ALA A 94 -1.74 2.62 19.27
CA ALA A 94 -2.45 3.67 19.99
C ALA A 94 -3.80 3.92 19.31
N TRP A 95 -4.86 4.00 20.11
CA TRP A 95 -6.21 4.26 19.62
C TRP A 95 -6.70 5.67 19.94
N LEU A 96 -6.04 6.38 20.85
CA LEU A 96 -6.38 7.78 21.11
C LEU A 96 -5.97 8.66 19.93
N ASP A 97 -6.90 9.50 19.48
CA ASP A 97 -6.69 10.54 18.48
C ASP A 97 -5.44 11.38 18.71
N ALA A 98 -5.23 11.89 19.92
CA ALA A 98 -4.06 12.68 20.30
C ALA A 98 -2.73 11.89 20.27
N ASN A 99 -2.77 10.56 20.08
CA ASN A 99 -1.62 9.69 19.93
C ASN A 99 -1.63 8.96 18.57
N GLY A 100 -2.32 9.51 17.56
CA GLY A 100 -2.36 8.97 16.19
C GLY A 100 -3.39 7.87 15.93
N GLY A 101 -4.30 7.62 16.88
CA GLY A 101 -5.38 6.63 16.74
C GLY A 101 -6.72 7.22 16.24
N SER A 102 -7.74 6.39 16.07
CA SER A 102 -9.04 6.79 15.49
C SER A 102 -10.13 7.15 16.51
N LEU A 103 -9.85 7.05 17.81
CA LEU A 103 -10.85 7.15 18.88
C LEU A 103 -10.58 8.34 19.81
N THR A 104 -11.64 9.07 20.14
CA THR A 104 -11.61 10.10 21.19
C THR A 104 -11.48 9.47 22.58
N ALA A 105 -11.03 10.25 23.57
CA ALA A 105 -10.97 9.82 24.97
C ALA A 105 -12.32 9.30 25.50
N ASN A 106 -13.45 9.91 25.09
CA ASN A 106 -14.79 9.45 25.49
C ASN A 106 -15.14 8.09 24.87
N GLN A 107 -14.75 7.85 23.61
CA GLN A 107 -14.94 6.55 22.96
C GLN A 107 -14.10 5.46 23.61
N ILE A 108 -12.89 5.79 24.08
CA ILE A 108 -12.07 4.87 24.89
C ILE A 108 -12.78 4.50 26.19
N GLU A 109 -13.45 5.43 26.88
CA GLU A 109 -14.21 5.10 28.09
C GLU A 109 -15.39 4.15 27.82
N HIS A 110 -16.07 4.28 26.68
CA HIS A 110 -17.11 3.35 26.26
C HIS A 110 -16.55 1.92 26.11
N LEU A 111 -15.38 1.77 25.46
CA LEU A 111 -14.67 0.49 25.35
C LEU A 111 -14.25 -0.07 26.72
N VAL A 112 -13.70 0.77 27.60
CA VAL A 112 -13.27 0.37 28.95
C VAL A 112 -14.46 -0.21 29.74
N ARG A 113 -15.64 0.41 29.63
CA ARG A 113 -16.87 -0.07 30.30
C ARG A 113 -17.38 -1.37 29.73
N LEU A 114 -17.42 -1.54 28.40
CA LEU A 114 -17.76 -2.84 27.78
C LEU A 114 -16.83 -3.95 28.31
N LEU A 115 -15.52 -3.72 28.25
CA LEU A 115 -14.51 -4.73 28.58
C LEU A 115 -14.48 -5.09 30.07
N THR A 116 -14.99 -4.22 30.94
CA THR A 116 -15.07 -4.43 32.39
C THR A 116 -16.49 -4.71 32.90
N ALA A 117 -17.49 -4.73 32.01
CA ALA A 117 -18.89 -4.95 32.35
C ALA A 117 -19.10 -6.32 33.05
N PRO A 118 -19.88 -6.36 34.14
CA PRO A 118 -20.18 -7.60 34.84
C PRO A 118 -21.04 -8.54 33.97
N LEU A 119 -21.16 -9.80 34.39
CA LEU A 119 -22.17 -10.70 33.84
C LEU A 119 -23.57 -10.22 34.27
N GLU A 120 -24.54 -10.40 33.39
CA GLU A 120 -25.94 -10.07 33.65
C GLU A 120 -26.73 -11.34 33.97
N GLU A 121 -27.47 -11.32 35.07
CA GLU A 121 -28.24 -12.48 35.51
C GLU A 121 -29.26 -12.90 34.45
N GLY A 122 -29.31 -14.21 34.16
CA GLY A 122 -30.24 -14.76 33.16
C GLY A 122 -29.86 -14.49 31.70
N THR A 123 -28.71 -13.87 31.44
CA THR A 123 -28.24 -13.57 30.08
C THR A 123 -27.18 -14.59 29.64
N PHE A 124 -27.37 -15.19 28.46
CA PHE A 124 -26.50 -16.25 27.93
C PHE A 124 -26.15 -16.00 26.46
N ASP A 125 -24.94 -16.40 26.07
CA ASP A 125 -24.51 -16.39 24.67
C ASP A 125 -25.17 -17.55 23.87
N ALA A 126 -24.92 -17.59 22.56
CA ALA A 126 -25.45 -18.63 21.67
C ALA A 126 -25.03 -20.07 22.06
N ASN A 127 -23.96 -20.22 22.87
CA ASN A 127 -23.45 -21.50 23.35
C ASN A 127 -23.98 -21.85 24.77
N GLY A 128 -24.81 -20.99 25.36
CA GLY A 128 -25.34 -21.16 26.71
C GLY A 128 -24.40 -20.73 27.84
N ASN A 129 -23.31 -20.00 27.55
CA ASN A 129 -22.43 -19.46 28.59
C ASN A 129 -22.99 -18.14 29.14
N PRO A 130 -22.88 -17.88 30.45
CA PRO A 130 -23.28 -16.59 31.03
C PRO A 130 -22.55 -15.41 30.38
N THR A 131 -23.29 -14.35 30.04
CA THR A 131 -22.75 -13.14 29.39
C THR A 131 -23.49 -11.87 29.87
N ASN A 132 -23.34 -10.74 29.18
CA ASN A 132 -24.12 -9.52 29.36
C ASN A 132 -24.61 -8.96 28.01
N HIS A 133 -25.58 -8.06 28.06
CA HIS A 133 -26.14 -7.43 26.85
C HIS A 133 -25.08 -6.72 25.98
N GLY A 134 -24.03 -6.15 26.56
CA GLY A 134 -22.95 -5.48 25.82
C GLY A 134 -22.18 -6.43 24.90
N TRP A 135 -21.78 -7.60 25.40
CA TRP A 135 -21.10 -8.60 24.57
C TRP A 135 -22.04 -9.26 23.54
N LEU A 136 -23.34 -9.37 23.84
CA LEU A 136 -24.32 -9.79 22.83
C LEU A 136 -24.44 -8.76 21.70
N ALA A 137 -24.54 -7.47 22.05
CA ALA A 137 -24.58 -6.39 21.08
C ALA A 137 -23.30 -6.32 20.25
N ALA A 138 -22.12 -6.58 20.84
CA ALA A 138 -20.84 -6.56 20.11
C ALA A 138 -20.81 -7.64 19.02
N VAL A 139 -21.33 -8.84 19.33
CA VAL A 139 -21.47 -9.94 18.38
C VAL A 139 -22.49 -9.61 17.29
N GLU A 140 -23.62 -9.03 17.65
CA GLU A 140 -24.65 -8.60 16.69
C GLU A 140 -24.13 -7.53 15.73
N PHE A 141 -23.46 -6.49 16.23
CA PHE A 141 -22.82 -5.48 15.39
C PHE A 141 -21.75 -6.08 14.50
N ALA A 142 -20.91 -6.98 15.02
CA ALA A 142 -19.89 -7.68 14.23
C ALA A 142 -20.51 -8.48 13.08
N HIS A 143 -21.57 -9.25 13.35
CA HIS A 143 -22.30 -9.98 12.32
C HIS A 143 -22.84 -9.03 11.25
N ASN A 144 -23.52 -7.95 11.64
CA ASN A 144 -24.09 -6.98 10.69
C ASN A 144 -23.00 -6.36 9.80
N LEU A 145 -21.85 -6.00 10.35
CA LEU A 145 -20.72 -5.47 9.60
C LEU A 145 -20.14 -6.50 8.62
N ASN A 146 -20.08 -7.77 9.02
CA ASN A 146 -19.60 -8.85 8.16
C ASN A 146 -20.59 -9.17 7.03
N HIS A 147 -21.90 -9.07 7.28
CA HIS A 147 -22.94 -9.24 6.27
C HIS A 147 -22.86 -8.19 5.15
N GLU A 148 -22.43 -6.97 5.48
CA GLU A 148 -22.21 -5.89 4.51
C GLU A 148 -20.83 -5.94 3.86
N SER A 149 -19.89 -6.72 4.42
CA SER A 149 -18.54 -6.87 3.87
C SER A 149 -18.53 -7.80 2.67
N THR A 150 -17.95 -7.35 1.57
CA THR A 150 -17.76 -8.16 0.37
C THR A 150 -16.31 -8.07 -0.11
N ALA A 151 -15.83 -9.14 -0.72
CA ALA A 151 -14.55 -9.14 -1.44
C ALA A 151 -14.79 -9.47 -2.90
N ALA A 152 -13.84 -9.15 -3.78
CA ALA A 152 -13.88 -9.60 -5.16
C ALA A 152 -12.83 -10.68 -5.39
N VAL A 153 -13.14 -11.66 -6.25
CA VAL A 153 -12.11 -12.52 -6.84
C VAL A 153 -11.14 -11.61 -7.59
N THR A 154 -9.88 -11.61 -7.18
CA THR A 154 -8.83 -10.78 -7.77
C THR A 154 -8.05 -11.57 -8.81
N GLY A 155 -7.33 -10.87 -9.69
CA GLY A 155 -6.52 -11.48 -10.73
C GLY A 155 -6.27 -10.53 -11.88
N ASP A 156 -5.70 -11.07 -12.95
CA ASP A 156 -5.43 -10.31 -14.17
C ASP A 156 -6.74 -9.81 -14.78
N THR A 157 -6.77 -8.53 -15.15
CA THR A 157 -7.83 -7.97 -16.00
C THR A 157 -7.31 -7.82 -17.44
N LEU A 158 -8.20 -7.88 -18.44
CA LEU A 158 -7.79 -7.67 -19.84
C LEU A 158 -7.07 -6.32 -20.07
N PRO A 159 -7.47 -5.20 -19.44
CA PRO A 159 -6.72 -3.95 -19.53
C PRO A 159 -5.32 -4.03 -18.89
N GLN A 160 -5.16 -4.70 -17.75
CA GLN A 160 -3.84 -4.90 -17.13
C GLN A 160 -2.94 -5.76 -18.03
N ILE A 161 -3.47 -6.86 -18.57
CA ILE A 161 -2.75 -7.71 -19.53
C ILE A 161 -2.34 -6.86 -20.75
N ALA A 162 -3.26 -6.08 -21.32
CA ALA A 162 -2.94 -5.23 -22.47
C ALA A 162 -1.78 -4.26 -22.19
N THR A 163 -1.82 -3.56 -21.05
CA THR A 163 -0.76 -2.64 -20.63
C THR A 163 0.56 -3.34 -20.42
N ALA A 164 0.57 -4.46 -19.69
CA ALA A 164 1.77 -5.24 -19.42
C ALA A 164 2.42 -5.79 -20.70
N HIS A 165 1.66 -5.90 -21.80
CA HIS A 165 2.13 -6.48 -23.06
C HIS A 165 2.29 -5.49 -24.21
N GLY A 166 2.05 -4.20 -23.96
CA GLY A 166 2.13 -3.16 -24.99
C GLY A 166 1.12 -3.39 -26.13
N ILE A 167 -0.06 -3.92 -25.80
CA ILE A 167 -1.09 -4.26 -26.78
C ILE A 167 -2.04 -3.07 -26.93
N GLY A 168 -2.06 -2.48 -28.12
CA GLY A 168 -2.91 -1.32 -28.43
C GLY A 168 -2.30 -0.01 -27.94
N ASP A 169 -2.94 1.11 -28.33
CA ASP A 169 -2.47 2.46 -27.98
C ASP A 169 -2.86 2.87 -26.54
N ASP A 170 -3.84 2.18 -25.96
CA ASP A 170 -4.35 2.41 -24.61
C ASP A 170 -4.90 1.09 -24.00
N PRO A 171 -5.06 1.02 -22.67
CA PRO A 171 -5.49 -0.22 -21.99
C PRO A 171 -6.86 -0.76 -22.45
N VAL A 172 -7.80 0.13 -22.80
CA VAL A 172 -9.16 -0.27 -23.22
C VAL A 172 -9.14 -0.82 -24.64
N SER A 173 -8.48 -0.13 -25.57
CA SER A 173 -8.31 -0.61 -26.95
C SER A 173 -7.59 -1.96 -26.98
N GLY A 174 -6.55 -2.12 -26.16
CA GLY A 174 -5.85 -3.39 -26.00
C GLY A 174 -6.72 -4.51 -25.43
N ALA A 175 -7.49 -4.23 -24.37
CA ALA A 175 -8.43 -5.19 -23.79
C ALA A 175 -9.47 -5.67 -24.82
N ILE A 176 -9.98 -4.77 -25.66
CA ILE A 176 -10.91 -5.08 -26.75
C ILE A 176 -10.26 -6.02 -27.78
N LEU A 177 -8.99 -5.80 -28.13
CA LEU A 177 -8.26 -6.67 -29.06
C LEU A 177 -8.12 -8.08 -28.50
N ILE A 178 -7.70 -8.19 -27.23
CA ILE A 178 -7.55 -9.49 -26.55
C ILE A 178 -8.92 -10.19 -26.45
N ALA A 179 -9.97 -9.47 -26.05
CA ALA A 179 -11.32 -10.04 -25.94
C ALA A 179 -11.82 -10.58 -27.28
N ARG A 180 -11.70 -9.81 -28.37
CA ARG A 180 -12.10 -10.23 -29.72
C ARG A 180 -11.31 -11.43 -30.22
N LEU A 181 -9.99 -11.45 -29.99
CA LEU A 181 -9.12 -12.54 -30.40
C LEU A 181 -9.50 -13.87 -29.73
N ASN A 182 -9.98 -13.80 -28.50
CA ASN A 182 -10.36 -14.95 -27.67
C ASN A 182 -11.87 -15.24 -27.67
N GLY A 183 -12.67 -14.49 -28.43
CA GLY A 183 -14.13 -14.68 -28.46
C GLY A 183 -14.84 -14.36 -27.13
N ILE A 184 -14.22 -13.53 -26.28
CA ILE A 184 -14.76 -13.12 -24.98
C ILE A 184 -15.73 -11.94 -25.20
N ALA A 185 -16.95 -12.06 -24.67
CA ALA A 185 -17.92 -10.96 -24.69
C ALA A 185 -17.44 -9.81 -23.79
N TYR A 186 -17.58 -8.57 -24.27
CA TYR A 186 -17.18 -7.37 -23.53
C TYR A 186 -18.15 -6.22 -23.83
N ALA A 187 -18.13 -5.21 -22.97
CA ALA A 187 -18.82 -3.95 -23.18
C ALA A 187 -17.94 -2.78 -22.74
N VAL A 188 -18.28 -1.59 -23.24
CA VAL A 188 -17.68 -0.33 -22.85
C VAL A 188 -18.82 0.60 -22.47
N ASP A 189 -18.77 1.17 -21.28
CA ASP A 189 -19.81 2.10 -20.81
C ASP A 189 -19.70 3.48 -21.50
N GLU A 190 -20.65 4.37 -21.21
CA GLU A 190 -20.66 5.73 -21.77
C GLU A 190 -19.45 6.58 -21.32
N SER A 191 -18.80 6.19 -20.23
CA SER A 191 -17.60 6.83 -19.68
C SER A 191 -16.30 6.26 -20.28
N GLY A 192 -16.38 5.24 -21.15
CA GLY A 192 -15.22 4.60 -21.77
C GLY A 192 -14.61 3.46 -20.96
N ASN A 193 -15.24 3.01 -19.86
CA ASN A 193 -14.70 1.93 -19.04
C ASN A 193 -15.00 0.57 -19.66
N PHE A 194 -13.97 -0.26 -19.76
CA PHE A 194 -14.07 -1.64 -20.20
C PHE A 194 -14.63 -2.53 -19.08
N TYR A 195 -15.59 -3.40 -19.40
CA TYR A 195 -16.02 -4.46 -18.50
C TYR A 195 -16.46 -5.72 -19.25
N LEU A 196 -16.38 -6.86 -18.57
CA LEU A 196 -16.88 -8.14 -19.06
C LEU A 196 -18.31 -8.32 -18.53
N PRO A 197 -19.33 -8.34 -19.40
CA PRO A 197 -20.70 -8.55 -18.94
C PRO A 197 -20.87 -9.98 -18.42
N TYR A 198 -21.32 -10.10 -17.17
CA TYR A 198 -21.83 -11.34 -16.62
C TYR A 198 -23.23 -11.57 -17.19
N SER A 199 -23.43 -12.56 -18.05
CA SER A 199 -24.79 -12.90 -18.51
C SER A 199 -25.41 -13.88 -17.52
N GLY A 200 -26.15 -13.37 -16.54
CA GLY A 200 -26.95 -14.21 -15.66
C GLY A 200 -27.53 -13.41 -14.50
N SER A 201 -28.86 -13.41 -14.37
CA SER A 201 -29.55 -12.93 -13.17
C SER A 201 -29.56 -13.98 -12.04
N ASP A 202 -29.06 -15.20 -12.30
CA ASP A 202 -29.01 -16.30 -11.36
C ASP A 202 -27.57 -16.80 -11.21
N GLU A 203 -27.01 -16.67 -10.00
CA GLU A 203 -25.63 -17.05 -9.64
C GLU A 203 -25.31 -18.54 -9.83
N ALA A 204 -26.33 -19.38 -10.03
CA ALA A 204 -26.22 -20.84 -10.07
C ALA A 204 -25.80 -21.44 -11.43
N GLU A 205 -25.89 -20.71 -12.54
CA GLU A 205 -25.47 -21.23 -13.87
C GLU A 205 -23.95 -21.08 -14.14
N MET A 206 -23.20 -20.44 -13.23
CA MET A 206 -21.80 -20.06 -13.45
C MET A 206 -20.76 -21.17 -13.16
N LEU A 207 -21.17 -22.42 -12.90
CA LEU A 207 -20.41 -23.31 -12.00
C LEU A 207 -20.11 -24.74 -12.49
N ASP A 208 -20.03 -25.01 -13.79
CA ASP A 208 -19.53 -26.33 -14.24
C ASP A 208 -18.35 -26.23 -15.24
N PRO A 209 -17.11 -26.45 -14.79
CA PRO A 209 -15.94 -26.56 -15.65
C PRO A 209 -16.03 -27.70 -16.69
N LYS A 210 -17.00 -28.62 -16.55
CA LYS A 210 -17.22 -29.75 -17.46
C LYS A 210 -18.38 -29.54 -18.45
N ALA A 211 -19.13 -28.45 -18.35
CA ALA A 211 -20.33 -28.25 -19.18
C ALA A 211 -20.06 -27.66 -20.57
N GLY A 212 -18.84 -27.17 -20.86
CA GLY A 212 -18.49 -26.69 -22.21
C GLY A 212 -19.28 -25.44 -22.68
N THR A 213 -19.96 -24.75 -21.77
CA THR A 213 -20.58 -23.45 -22.00
C THR A 213 -19.58 -22.36 -21.63
N ILE A 214 -19.42 -21.34 -22.47
CA ILE A 214 -18.51 -20.21 -22.22
C ILE A 214 -18.95 -19.53 -20.92
N ALA A 215 -18.18 -19.71 -19.85
CA ALA A 215 -18.36 -18.94 -18.63
C ALA A 215 -18.20 -17.47 -19.00
N THR A 216 -19.22 -16.66 -18.72
CA THR A 216 -19.11 -15.21 -18.92
C THR A 216 -18.16 -14.62 -17.88
N GLY A 217 -17.12 -13.94 -18.35
CA GLY A 217 -16.06 -13.38 -17.50
C GLY A 217 -14.68 -13.92 -17.86
N LEU A 218 -13.67 -13.55 -17.08
CA LEU A 218 -12.31 -14.05 -17.18
C LEU A 218 -12.03 -14.93 -15.96
N LEU A 219 -11.61 -16.19 -16.16
CA LEU A 219 -11.41 -17.15 -15.07
C LEU A 219 -9.92 -17.30 -14.72
N PRO A 220 -9.56 -17.47 -13.43
CA PRO A 220 -8.24 -17.93 -13.04
C PRO A 220 -7.88 -19.25 -13.73
N GLY A 221 -6.66 -19.35 -14.25
CA GLY A 221 -6.17 -20.51 -14.98
C GLY A 221 -6.71 -20.65 -16.42
N GLN A 222 -7.57 -19.75 -16.87
CA GLN A 222 -7.94 -19.67 -18.29
C GLN A 222 -6.71 -19.32 -19.12
N THR A 223 -6.60 -19.92 -20.31
CA THR A 223 -5.56 -19.55 -21.26
C THR A 223 -6.09 -18.57 -22.31
N LEU A 224 -5.28 -17.57 -22.63
CA LEU A 224 -5.57 -16.56 -23.64
C LEU A 224 -4.53 -16.60 -24.77
N ARG A 225 -4.98 -16.27 -25.96
CA ARG A 225 -4.10 -15.89 -27.07
C ARG A 225 -3.85 -14.39 -27.01
N LEU A 226 -2.61 -13.95 -27.19
CA LEU A 226 -2.28 -12.54 -27.34
C LEU A 226 -2.01 -12.22 -28.82
N PRO A 227 -2.22 -10.97 -29.27
CA PRO A 227 -1.90 -10.56 -30.63
C PRO A 227 -0.41 -10.78 -30.97
N GLU A 228 -0.11 -10.99 -32.25
CA GLU A 228 1.28 -11.03 -32.72
C GLU A 228 1.97 -9.68 -32.48
N GLY A 229 3.25 -9.72 -32.13
CA GLY A 229 4.02 -8.52 -31.78
C GLY A 229 3.81 -8.03 -30.35
N ALA A 230 3.07 -8.77 -29.51
CA ALA A 230 3.02 -8.50 -28.08
C ALA A 230 4.44 -8.49 -27.48
N THR A 231 4.65 -7.55 -26.57
CA THR A 231 5.86 -7.46 -25.75
C THR A 231 5.52 -7.84 -24.32
N TYR A 232 6.47 -7.72 -23.40
CA TYR A 232 6.23 -7.87 -21.98
C TYR A 232 7.06 -6.87 -21.19
N LYS A 233 6.39 -6.02 -20.41
CA LYS A 233 7.03 -5.14 -19.44
C LYS A 233 7.45 -5.96 -18.23
N VAL A 234 8.76 -6.09 -18.03
CA VAL A 234 9.32 -6.85 -16.90
C VAL A 234 8.93 -6.18 -15.59
N GLN A 235 8.37 -6.96 -14.68
CA GLN A 235 8.14 -6.52 -13.31
C GLN A 235 9.29 -7.00 -12.41
N ALA A 236 9.56 -6.24 -11.35
CA ALA A 236 10.58 -6.60 -10.38
C ALA A 236 10.29 -8.00 -9.80
N GLY A 237 11.34 -8.81 -9.63
CA GLY A 237 11.20 -10.17 -9.09
C GLY A 237 10.82 -11.23 -10.12
N ASN A 238 10.39 -10.87 -11.33
CA ASN A 238 10.15 -11.85 -12.38
C ASN A 238 11.44 -12.49 -12.89
N THR A 239 11.35 -13.75 -13.27
CA THR A 239 12.46 -14.52 -13.83
C THR A 239 12.12 -14.93 -15.26
N LEU A 240 13.11 -15.33 -16.06
CA LEU A 240 12.84 -15.86 -17.40
C LEU A 240 11.95 -17.10 -17.34
N ALA A 241 12.10 -17.93 -16.31
CA ALA A 241 11.26 -19.09 -16.07
C ALA A 241 9.81 -18.70 -15.76
N SER A 242 9.57 -17.78 -14.82
CA SER A 242 8.21 -17.39 -14.42
C SER A 242 7.46 -16.71 -15.57
N ILE A 243 8.14 -15.85 -16.33
CA ILE A 243 7.58 -15.21 -17.52
C ILE A 243 7.26 -16.28 -18.56
N ALA A 244 8.21 -17.17 -18.86
CA ALA A 244 8.00 -18.21 -19.86
C ALA A 244 6.81 -19.13 -19.52
N GLU A 245 6.70 -19.53 -18.26
CA GLU A 245 5.59 -20.34 -17.76
C GLU A 245 4.24 -19.62 -17.93
N GLN A 246 4.14 -18.36 -17.49
CA GLN A 246 2.92 -17.58 -17.61
C GLN A 246 2.47 -17.41 -19.08
N HIS A 247 3.41 -17.34 -20.00
CA HIS A 247 3.12 -17.11 -21.42
C HIS A 247 3.02 -18.41 -22.24
N GLY A 248 3.22 -19.58 -21.61
CA GLY A 248 3.20 -20.88 -22.30
C GLY A 248 4.32 -21.04 -23.33
N ILE A 249 5.49 -20.44 -23.07
CA ILE A 249 6.69 -20.45 -23.93
C ILE A 249 7.89 -21.01 -23.14
N THR A 250 9.08 -21.01 -23.74
CA THR A 250 10.31 -21.42 -23.05
C THR A 250 11.22 -20.24 -22.74
N PRO A 251 12.08 -20.32 -21.69
CA PRO A 251 13.13 -19.34 -21.47
C PRO A 251 14.11 -19.21 -22.65
N ALA A 252 14.25 -20.26 -23.46
CA ALA A 252 15.06 -20.23 -24.68
C ALA A 252 14.42 -19.34 -25.76
N ASP A 253 13.09 -19.34 -25.89
CA ASP A 253 12.38 -18.46 -26.82
C ASP A 253 12.60 -16.99 -26.43
N LEU A 254 12.44 -16.66 -25.14
CA LEU A 254 12.73 -15.32 -24.61
C LEU A 254 14.18 -14.90 -24.90
N ARG A 255 15.15 -15.78 -24.67
CA ARG A 255 16.57 -15.49 -24.95
C ARG A 255 16.83 -15.19 -26.43
N SER A 256 16.22 -15.97 -27.31
CA SER A 256 16.44 -15.85 -28.74
C SER A 256 15.97 -14.49 -29.31
N LEU A 257 14.96 -13.89 -28.68
CA LEU A 257 14.38 -12.61 -29.10
C LEU A 257 14.97 -11.40 -28.35
N ASN A 258 15.61 -11.63 -27.20
CA ASN A 258 16.06 -10.57 -26.29
C ASN A 258 17.57 -10.64 -25.99
N SER A 259 18.36 -11.16 -26.93
CA SER A 259 19.78 -11.45 -26.71
C SER A 259 20.59 -10.22 -26.26
N LEU A 260 20.29 -9.04 -26.81
CA LEU A 260 21.01 -7.83 -26.44
C LEU A 260 20.76 -7.42 -24.98
N PHE A 261 19.50 -7.30 -24.58
CA PHE A 261 19.14 -6.97 -23.19
C PHE A 261 19.74 -7.98 -22.22
N LEU A 262 19.63 -9.27 -22.53
CA LEU A 262 20.16 -10.33 -21.67
C LEU A 262 21.70 -10.35 -21.64
N THR A 263 22.38 -9.82 -22.67
CA THR A 263 23.83 -9.63 -22.63
C THR A 263 24.21 -8.52 -21.64
N THR A 264 23.40 -7.45 -21.50
CA THR A 264 23.74 -6.32 -20.62
C THR A 264 23.53 -6.62 -19.15
N VAL A 265 22.64 -7.57 -18.82
CA VAL A 265 22.46 -8.11 -17.46
C VAL A 265 23.36 -9.31 -17.14
N GLY A 266 24.12 -9.83 -18.11
CA GLY A 266 25.02 -10.99 -17.98
C GLY A 266 24.33 -12.35 -18.17
N ASP A 267 25.09 -13.44 -18.06
CA ASP A 267 24.56 -14.82 -18.11
C ASP A 267 23.60 -15.06 -16.94
N ILE A 268 22.33 -14.69 -17.15
CA ILE A 268 21.28 -14.81 -16.14
C ILE A 268 20.70 -16.22 -16.20
N ALA A 269 20.73 -16.92 -15.06
CA ALA A 269 20.06 -18.20 -14.92
C ALA A 269 18.55 -18.02 -15.04
N ASP A 270 17.83 -19.07 -15.46
CA ASP A 270 16.38 -19.01 -15.72
C ASP A 270 15.56 -18.54 -14.51
N ASP A 271 16.06 -18.78 -13.31
CA ASP A 271 15.45 -18.51 -12.01
C ASP A 271 15.97 -17.24 -11.33
N THR A 272 16.91 -16.51 -11.95
CA THR A 272 17.43 -15.28 -11.37
C THR A 272 16.46 -14.13 -11.61
N PRO A 273 16.09 -13.35 -10.57
CA PRO A 273 15.24 -12.18 -10.71
C PRO A 273 15.82 -11.14 -11.66
N LEU A 274 14.97 -10.63 -12.56
CA LEU A 274 15.28 -9.49 -13.40
C LEU A 274 15.11 -8.21 -12.58
N THR A 275 16.04 -7.27 -12.76
CA THR A 275 16.06 -5.98 -12.04
C THR A 275 15.02 -4.99 -12.54
N GLY A 276 14.38 -5.26 -13.68
CA GLY A 276 13.36 -4.39 -14.29
C GLY A 276 13.91 -3.09 -14.89
N LYS A 277 15.22 -2.83 -14.78
CA LYS A 277 15.87 -1.60 -15.25
C LYS A 277 16.68 -1.83 -16.53
N ARG A 278 16.50 -0.96 -17.51
CA ARG A 278 17.20 -1.01 -18.80
C ARG A 278 18.64 -0.55 -18.64
N LYS A 279 19.59 -1.46 -18.84
CA LYS A 279 21.03 -1.17 -18.88
C LYS A 279 21.52 -1.11 -20.32
N LEU A 280 22.14 0.00 -20.70
CA LEU A 280 22.82 0.22 -21.98
C LEU A 280 24.30 -0.12 -21.87
N LEU A 281 24.87 -0.69 -22.93
CA LEU A 281 26.29 -0.87 -23.11
C LEU A 281 26.94 0.47 -23.51
N LEU A 282 28.12 0.72 -22.95
CA LEU A 282 29.00 1.81 -23.33
C LEU A 282 30.26 1.26 -24.02
N PRO A 283 30.85 1.98 -24.99
CA PRO A 283 32.13 1.59 -25.57
C PRO A 283 33.27 1.52 -24.52
N PRO A 284 34.30 0.69 -24.73
CA PRO A 284 35.51 0.71 -23.88
C PRO A 284 36.17 2.09 -23.87
N GLY A 285 36.69 2.49 -22.71
CA GLY A 285 37.33 3.79 -22.50
C GLY A 285 36.38 4.99 -22.48
N THR A 286 35.07 4.77 -22.31
CA THR A 286 34.08 5.84 -22.16
C THR A 286 34.30 6.60 -20.85
N SER A 287 34.19 7.92 -20.89
CA SER A 287 34.12 8.79 -19.71
C SER A 287 32.70 9.32 -19.51
N TYR A 288 32.42 9.83 -18.32
CA TYR A 288 31.19 10.53 -17.99
C TYR A 288 31.51 11.99 -17.67
N THR A 289 30.81 12.92 -18.29
CA THR A 289 30.87 14.35 -18.01
C THR A 289 29.74 14.70 -17.07
N ALA A 290 30.08 15.11 -15.85
CA ALA A 290 29.11 15.47 -14.83
C ALA A 290 28.15 16.57 -15.30
N GLN A 291 26.86 16.34 -15.10
CA GLN A 291 25.79 17.30 -15.36
C GLN A 291 25.48 18.11 -14.10
N ALA A 292 24.70 19.17 -14.26
CA ALA A 292 24.28 20.00 -13.14
C ALA A 292 23.43 19.18 -12.15
N GLY A 293 23.82 19.15 -10.88
CA GLY A 293 23.15 18.39 -9.82
C GLY A 293 23.68 16.97 -9.60
N ASP A 294 24.65 16.52 -10.40
CA ASP A 294 25.24 15.21 -10.22
C ASP A 294 26.11 15.12 -8.94
N THR A 295 26.00 13.99 -8.26
CA THR A 295 26.89 13.56 -7.18
C THR A 295 27.63 12.28 -7.59
N LEU A 296 28.79 11.99 -6.96
CA LEU A 296 29.48 10.71 -7.17
C LEU A 296 28.57 9.50 -6.93
N LEU A 297 27.67 9.59 -5.94
CA LEU A 297 26.70 8.53 -5.64
C LEU A 297 25.70 8.36 -6.80
N SER A 298 25.03 9.44 -7.24
CA SER A 298 24.06 9.35 -8.33
C SER A 298 24.68 8.86 -9.65
N ILE A 299 25.93 9.24 -9.92
CA ILE A 299 26.65 8.77 -11.11
C ILE A 299 26.98 7.28 -10.94
N ALA A 300 27.52 6.87 -9.79
CA ALA A 300 27.85 5.48 -9.53
C ALA A 300 26.61 4.56 -9.64
N ASP A 301 25.47 4.99 -9.08
CA ASP A 301 24.20 4.28 -9.16
C ASP A 301 23.69 4.18 -10.60
N ALA A 302 23.75 5.27 -11.37
CA ALA A 302 23.40 5.26 -12.79
C ALA A 302 24.31 4.34 -13.63
N HIS A 303 25.48 3.97 -13.10
CA HIS A 303 26.45 3.11 -13.76
C HIS A 303 26.54 1.69 -13.19
N ASP A 304 25.71 1.36 -12.18
CA ASP A 304 25.77 0.08 -11.46
C ASP A 304 27.18 -0.18 -10.88
N LEU A 305 27.79 0.86 -10.31
CA LEU A 305 29.12 0.85 -9.73
C LEU A 305 29.06 1.15 -8.22
N PRO A 306 29.92 0.53 -7.40
CA PRO A 306 30.15 1.02 -6.05
C PRO A 306 30.75 2.42 -6.08
N VAL A 307 30.18 3.38 -5.34
CA VAL A 307 30.66 4.78 -5.31
C VAL A 307 32.14 4.88 -4.95
N LEU A 308 32.61 4.06 -4.01
CA LEU A 308 34.02 3.98 -3.63
C LEU A 308 34.91 3.59 -4.81
N ALA A 309 34.47 2.64 -5.65
CA ALA A 309 35.26 2.20 -6.80
C ALA A 309 35.38 3.31 -7.85
N LEU A 310 34.28 4.04 -8.12
CA LEU A 310 34.29 5.19 -9.03
C LEU A 310 35.20 6.30 -8.51
N ALA A 311 35.14 6.59 -7.20
CA ALA A 311 36.00 7.59 -6.57
C ALA A 311 37.49 7.22 -6.67
N GLU A 312 37.84 5.96 -6.35
CA GLU A 312 39.22 5.45 -6.42
C GLU A 312 39.79 5.52 -7.84
N ASP A 313 39.01 5.14 -8.85
CA ASP A 313 39.42 5.18 -10.26
C ASP A 313 39.76 6.60 -10.75
N ASN A 314 39.12 7.60 -10.13
CA ASN A 314 39.25 8.99 -10.47
C ASN A 314 40.16 9.78 -9.50
N GLY A 315 40.75 9.10 -8.52
CA GLY A 315 41.62 9.73 -7.52
C GLY A 315 40.89 10.73 -6.62
N LEU A 316 39.60 10.50 -6.38
CA LEU A 316 38.71 11.34 -5.58
C LEU A 316 38.42 10.69 -4.22
N ALA A 317 37.97 11.50 -3.27
CA ALA A 317 37.33 11.00 -2.06
C ALA A 317 35.88 10.59 -2.37
N GLU A 318 35.31 9.67 -1.60
CA GLU A 318 33.93 9.18 -1.79
C GLU A 318 32.88 10.29 -1.63
N ASP A 319 33.20 11.31 -0.82
CA ASP A 319 32.38 12.50 -0.56
C ASP A 319 32.82 13.73 -1.37
N ALA A 320 33.65 13.56 -2.40
CA ALA A 320 34.11 14.68 -3.21
C ALA A 320 32.96 15.32 -4.00
N ALA A 321 32.80 16.64 -3.86
CA ALA A 321 31.89 17.42 -4.68
C ALA A 321 32.36 17.42 -6.14
N ILE A 322 31.42 17.17 -7.07
CA ILE A 322 31.68 17.11 -8.51
C ILE A 322 31.06 18.34 -9.16
N ALA A 323 31.89 19.15 -9.82
CA ALA A 323 31.40 20.29 -10.59
C ALA A 323 30.84 19.84 -11.94
N GLU A 324 29.82 20.54 -12.43
CA GLU A 324 29.34 20.37 -13.82
C GLU A 324 30.51 20.48 -14.81
N GLY A 325 30.56 19.56 -15.77
CA GLY A 325 31.63 19.44 -16.76
C GLY A 325 32.87 18.68 -16.27
N HIS A 326 32.91 18.22 -15.01
CA HIS A 326 33.99 17.35 -14.53
C HIS A 326 33.91 16.00 -15.22
N GLU A 327 35.04 15.55 -15.79
CA GLU A 327 35.11 14.30 -16.52
C GLU A 327 35.60 13.17 -15.60
N LEU A 328 34.77 12.14 -15.44
CA LEU A 328 35.06 10.92 -14.69
C LEU A 328 35.36 9.78 -15.66
N SER A 329 36.47 9.09 -15.46
CA SER A 329 36.80 7.85 -16.15
C SER A 329 35.92 6.72 -15.63
N LEU A 330 35.33 5.96 -16.55
CA LEU A 330 34.61 4.72 -16.25
C LEU A 330 35.49 3.52 -16.63
N ARG A 331 35.35 2.41 -15.91
CA ARG A 331 36.03 1.15 -16.25
C ARG A 331 35.44 0.54 -17.52
N ASP A 332 36.26 -0.22 -18.25
CA ASP A 332 35.78 -1.00 -19.40
C ASP A 332 34.71 -2.00 -18.95
N GLY A 333 33.62 -2.08 -19.71
CA GLY A 333 32.47 -2.95 -19.40
C GLY A 333 31.43 -2.31 -18.48
N THR A 334 31.65 -1.09 -17.99
CA THR A 334 30.61 -0.30 -17.31
C THR A 334 29.46 -0.01 -18.29
N GLY A 335 28.23 -0.23 -17.83
CA GLY A 335 27.02 0.15 -18.56
C GLY A 335 26.39 1.41 -17.97
N TYR A 336 25.25 1.80 -18.53
CA TYR A 336 24.43 2.90 -18.02
C TYR A 336 22.99 2.43 -17.81
N ILE A 337 22.49 2.55 -16.59
CA ILE A 337 21.10 2.32 -16.23
C ILE A 337 20.30 3.56 -16.65
N VAL A 338 19.35 3.38 -17.58
CA VAL A 338 18.49 4.45 -18.06
C VAL A 338 17.64 5.00 -16.92
N GLN A 339 17.68 6.32 -16.73
CA GLN A 339 16.93 7.04 -15.72
C GLN A 339 15.64 7.62 -16.29
N PHE A 340 14.76 8.10 -15.41
CA PHE A 340 13.54 8.78 -15.82
C PHE A 340 13.85 10.05 -16.65
N GLY A 341 13.15 10.21 -17.77
CA GLY A 341 13.29 11.38 -18.66
C GLY A 341 14.50 11.33 -19.59
N ASP A 342 15.31 10.28 -19.53
CA ASP A 342 16.46 10.13 -20.41
C ASP A 342 16.08 10.06 -21.89
N THR A 343 16.99 10.56 -22.71
CA THR A 343 16.99 10.32 -24.15
C THR A 343 18.33 9.71 -24.52
N VAL A 344 18.37 8.91 -25.59
CA VAL A 344 19.65 8.38 -26.10
C VAL A 344 20.65 9.51 -26.40
N ARG A 345 20.14 10.69 -26.78
CA ARG A 345 20.97 11.87 -27.02
C ARG A 345 21.56 12.46 -25.73
N SER A 346 20.77 12.59 -24.65
CA SER A 346 21.27 13.12 -23.37
C SER A 346 22.33 12.18 -22.81
N ILE A 347 22.03 10.87 -22.81
CA ILE A 347 22.98 9.84 -22.38
C ILE A 347 24.25 9.91 -23.24
N ALA A 348 24.14 9.83 -24.57
CA ALA A 348 25.32 9.87 -25.43
C ALA A 348 26.17 11.14 -25.20
N SER A 349 25.52 12.31 -25.07
CA SER A 349 26.21 13.57 -24.82
C SER A 349 26.95 13.58 -23.48
N ALA A 350 26.35 13.09 -22.41
CA ALA A 350 27.00 12.98 -21.10
C ALA A 350 28.22 12.06 -21.13
N HIS A 351 28.25 11.10 -22.08
CA HIS A 351 29.35 10.15 -22.23
C HIS A 351 30.36 10.51 -23.34
N GLY A 352 30.24 11.71 -23.93
CA GLY A 352 31.10 12.12 -25.06
C GLY A 352 30.92 11.27 -26.33
N LEU A 353 29.77 10.59 -26.46
CA LEU A 353 29.44 9.71 -27.57
C LEU A 353 28.52 10.40 -28.59
N LEU A 354 28.49 9.87 -29.82
CA LEU A 354 27.43 10.20 -30.77
C LEU A 354 26.17 9.38 -30.46
N ASP A 355 24.99 10.01 -30.56
CA ASP A 355 23.70 9.32 -30.46
C ASP A 355 23.63 8.09 -31.39
N SER A 356 24.16 8.20 -32.61
CA SER A 356 24.23 7.08 -33.57
C SER A 356 25.05 5.90 -33.07
N ASP A 357 26.14 6.17 -32.34
CA ASP A 357 27.08 5.13 -31.92
C ASP A 357 26.52 4.39 -30.71
N LEU A 358 25.92 5.11 -29.77
CA LEU A 358 25.22 4.52 -28.63
C LEU A 358 24.03 3.68 -29.10
N ARG A 359 23.26 4.17 -30.09
CA ARG A 359 22.17 3.39 -30.71
C ARG A 359 22.67 2.13 -31.38
N LEU A 360 23.71 2.24 -32.20
CA LEU A 360 24.26 1.10 -32.94
C LEU A 360 24.77 0.01 -31.99
N LEU A 361 25.48 0.40 -30.93
CA LEU A 361 26.00 -0.53 -29.93
C LEU A 361 24.89 -1.27 -29.17
N ASN A 362 23.76 -0.59 -28.97
CA ASN A 362 22.59 -1.10 -28.24
C ASN A 362 21.43 -1.49 -29.15
N GLU A 363 21.70 -1.76 -30.43
CA GLU A 363 20.71 -2.16 -31.46
C GLU A 363 19.41 -1.33 -31.46
N LEU A 364 19.49 -0.06 -31.06
CA LEU A 364 18.33 0.82 -30.92
C LEU A 364 17.90 1.34 -32.29
N GLY A 365 16.59 1.27 -32.55
CA GLY A 365 15.99 1.83 -33.76
C GLY A 365 16.22 3.33 -33.91
N ALA A 366 16.17 3.81 -35.14
CA ALA A 366 16.19 5.25 -35.42
C ALA A 366 14.93 5.92 -34.85
N GLY A 367 15.09 6.73 -33.81
CA GLY A 367 13.97 7.39 -33.12
C GLY A 367 13.32 6.56 -32.01
N GLU A 368 13.82 5.35 -31.73
CA GLU A 368 13.43 4.59 -30.54
C GLU A 368 13.74 5.41 -29.28
N GLN A 369 12.73 5.56 -28.42
CA GLN A 369 12.89 6.16 -27.11
C GLN A 369 13.41 5.10 -26.14
N VAL A 370 14.29 5.52 -25.24
CA VAL A 370 14.71 4.67 -24.13
C VAL A 370 13.87 5.01 -22.91
N SER A 371 13.44 3.97 -22.20
CA SER A 371 12.78 4.07 -20.90
C SER A 371 13.60 3.28 -19.89
N GLU A 372 13.50 3.66 -18.61
CA GLU A 372 14.00 2.83 -17.50
C GLU A 372 13.38 1.42 -17.57
N GLU A 373 12.13 1.34 -17.99
CA GLU A 373 11.38 0.09 -18.10
C GLU A 373 11.96 -0.86 -19.15
N VAL A 374 12.09 -2.13 -18.77
CA VAL A 374 12.51 -3.21 -19.67
C VAL A 374 11.29 -3.83 -20.33
N TRP A 375 11.30 -3.82 -21.66
CA TRP A 375 10.32 -4.50 -22.50
C TRP A 375 10.98 -5.68 -23.22
N LEU A 376 10.48 -6.89 -22.97
CA LEU A 376 10.90 -8.09 -23.67
C LEU A 376 10.02 -8.30 -24.90
N ALA A 377 10.65 -8.60 -26.04
CA ALA A 377 9.95 -9.15 -27.18
C ALA A 377 9.49 -10.58 -26.87
N LEU A 378 8.22 -10.88 -27.17
CA LEU A 378 7.66 -12.21 -27.02
C LEU A 378 7.49 -12.90 -28.39
N PRO A 379 7.61 -14.23 -28.46
CA PRO A 379 7.13 -14.99 -29.62
C PRO A 379 5.58 -14.93 -29.67
N PRO A 380 4.94 -15.46 -30.73
CA PRO A 380 3.48 -15.56 -30.77
C PRO A 380 2.92 -16.32 -29.56
N ILE A 381 2.12 -15.63 -28.73
CA ILE A 381 1.56 -16.19 -27.50
C ILE A 381 0.19 -16.81 -27.76
N ASN A 382 0.13 -18.14 -27.67
CA ASN A 382 -1.11 -18.90 -27.83
C ASN A 382 -1.71 -19.39 -26.50
N SER A 383 -1.01 -19.20 -25.39
CA SER A 383 -1.39 -19.73 -24.08
C SER A 383 -0.85 -18.89 -22.93
N TYR A 384 -1.27 -17.62 -22.86
CA TYR A 384 -1.11 -16.80 -21.67
C TYR A 384 -2.02 -17.33 -20.55
N LEU A 385 -1.45 -17.77 -19.44
CA LEU A 385 -2.15 -18.24 -18.26
C LEU A 385 -2.63 -17.03 -17.44
N VAL A 386 -3.94 -16.88 -17.32
CA VAL A 386 -4.57 -15.85 -16.50
C VAL A 386 -4.34 -16.19 -15.03
N ASN A 387 -3.70 -15.27 -14.30
CA ASN A 387 -3.59 -15.36 -12.85
C ASN A 387 -4.87 -14.87 -12.19
N GLY A 388 -5.23 -15.48 -11.08
CA GLY A 388 -6.29 -14.99 -10.21
C GLY A 388 -6.45 -15.86 -8.99
N ALA A 389 -7.06 -15.27 -7.97
CA ALA A 389 -7.27 -15.92 -6.69
C ALA A 389 -8.35 -16.99 -6.80
N ASP A 390 -8.10 -18.15 -6.18
CA ASP A 390 -9.16 -19.12 -5.91
C ASP A 390 -9.81 -18.84 -4.53
N LEU A 391 -10.85 -19.61 -4.19
CA LEU A 391 -11.53 -19.46 -2.90
C LEU A 391 -10.61 -19.74 -1.70
N THR A 392 -9.53 -20.51 -1.87
CA THR A 392 -8.56 -20.78 -0.80
C THR A 392 -7.69 -19.56 -0.56
N GLU A 393 -7.17 -18.93 -1.62
CA GLU A 393 -6.38 -17.72 -1.54
C GLU A 393 -7.21 -16.57 -0.97
N VAL A 394 -8.45 -16.37 -1.43
CA VAL A 394 -9.36 -15.35 -0.86
C VAL A 394 -9.64 -15.64 0.61
N ALA A 395 -9.91 -16.90 0.98
CA ALA A 395 -10.18 -17.27 2.37
C ALA A 395 -8.96 -17.09 3.28
N SER A 396 -7.74 -17.24 2.76
CA SER A 396 -6.50 -17.14 3.55
C SER A 396 -6.26 -15.75 4.15
N GLY A 397 -6.90 -14.70 3.60
CA GLY A 397 -6.92 -13.36 4.19
C GLY A 397 -7.77 -13.24 5.47
N PHE A 398 -8.44 -14.31 5.90
CA PHE A 398 -9.38 -14.29 7.02
C PHE A 398 -9.11 -15.43 8.01
N GLY A 399 -9.20 -15.12 9.32
CA GLY A 399 -8.71 -15.99 10.39
C GLY A 399 -9.53 -17.25 10.63
N ASN A 400 -10.80 -17.25 10.23
CA ASN A 400 -11.71 -18.39 10.35
C ASN A 400 -12.48 -18.73 9.08
N VAL A 401 -12.14 -18.11 7.95
CA VAL A 401 -12.77 -18.45 6.67
C VAL A 401 -11.96 -19.56 6.02
N THR A 402 -12.66 -20.50 5.43
CA THR A 402 -12.07 -21.56 4.61
C THR A 402 -12.70 -21.48 3.23
N ALA A 403 -12.07 -22.07 2.21
CA ALA A 403 -12.68 -22.19 0.89
C ALA A 403 -14.08 -22.83 0.95
N ALA A 404 -14.29 -23.79 1.87
CA ALA A 404 -15.59 -24.42 2.09
C ALA A 404 -16.63 -23.47 2.69
N SER A 405 -16.31 -22.77 3.78
CA SER A 405 -17.26 -21.82 4.38
C SER A 405 -17.54 -20.63 3.48
N LEU A 406 -16.54 -20.15 2.73
CA LEU A 406 -16.72 -19.11 1.72
C LEU A 406 -17.58 -19.62 0.55
N GLY A 407 -17.36 -20.84 0.10
CA GLY A 407 -18.18 -21.49 -0.93
C GLY A 407 -19.65 -21.58 -0.49
N ASP A 408 -19.91 -22.08 0.72
CA ASP A 408 -21.25 -22.20 1.30
C ASP A 408 -21.97 -20.83 1.38
N ALA A 409 -21.27 -19.78 1.78
CA ALA A 409 -21.81 -18.41 1.86
C ALA A 409 -22.20 -17.83 0.50
N ASN A 410 -21.62 -18.35 -0.58
CA ASN A 410 -21.84 -17.91 -1.97
C ASN A 410 -22.63 -18.93 -2.80
N GLY A 411 -23.10 -20.03 -2.20
CA GLY A 411 -23.83 -21.08 -2.91
C GLY A 411 -23.00 -21.85 -3.93
N VAL A 412 -21.68 -21.92 -3.75
CA VAL A 412 -20.74 -22.57 -4.69
C VAL A 412 -19.91 -23.66 -3.99
N ALA A 413 -19.35 -24.58 -4.76
CA ALA A 413 -18.43 -25.58 -4.22
C ALA A 413 -17.10 -24.95 -3.76
N ALA A 414 -16.44 -25.56 -2.78
CA ALA A 414 -15.16 -25.06 -2.23
C ALA A 414 -14.03 -25.00 -3.28
N ASP A 415 -14.11 -25.79 -4.33
CA ASP A 415 -13.18 -25.87 -5.45
C ASP A 415 -13.72 -25.17 -6.72
N ALA A 416 -14.78 -24.36 -6.59
CA ALA A 416 -15.32 -23.61 -7.71
C ALA A 416 -14.31 -22.58 -8.22
N VAL A 417 -14.10 -22.57 -9.53
CA VAL A 417 -13.36 -21.49 -10.22
C VAL A 417 -14.35 -20.38 -10.55
N LEU A 418 -14.12 -19.21 -9.97
CA LEU A 418 -15.01 -18.06 -10.11
C LEU A 418 -14.37 -17.00 -11.01
N PRO A 419 -15.17 -16.21 -11.75
CA PRO A 419 -14.63 -15.14 -12.56
C PRO A 419 -13.95 -14.05 -11.73
N ILE A 420 -12.85 -13.52 -12.25
CA ILE A 420 -12.17 -12.34 -11.74
C ILE A 420 -13.15 -11.16 -11.75
N GLY A 421 -13.27 -10.48 -10.61
CA GLY A 421 -14.25 -9.44 -10.34
C GLY A 421 -15.56 -9.94 -9.75
N LYS A 422 -15.78 -11.26 -9.59
CA LYS A 422 -16.95 -11.79 -8.87
C LYS A 422 -16.91 -11.33 -7.42
N VAL A 423 -17.95 -10.60 -7.01
CA VAL A 423 -18.17 -10.20 -5.62
C VAL A 423 -18.60 -11.44 -4.81
N LEU A 424 -17.95 -11.63 -3.66
CA LEU A 424 -18.14 -12.71 -2.71
C LEU A 424 -18.67 -12.15 -1.39
N HIS A 425 -19.67 -12.83 -0.86
CA HIS A 425 -20.19 -12.62 0.48
C HIS A 425 -19.41 -13.49 1.47
N PHE A 426 -19.02 -12.91 2.60
CA PHE A 426 -18.37 -13.66 3.66
C PHE A 426 -19.37 -14.38 4.55
N PRO A 427 -19.00 -15.51 5.17
CA PRO A 427 -19.73 -16.05 6.31
C PRO A 427 -19.97 -14.99 7.38
N ALA A 428 -21.15 -14.99 8.00
CA ALA A 428 -21.52 -13.97 8.98
C ALA A 428 -20.56 -13.92 10.19
N ASP A 429 -19.93 -15.04 10.52
CA ASP A 429 -18.98 -15.19 11.63
C ASP A 429 -17.53 -14.89 11.24
N SER A 430 -17.26 -14.42 10.01
CA SER A 430 -15.90 -14.14 9.52
C SER A 430 -15.17 -13.07 10.35
N TRP A 431 -13.85 -13.21 10.50
CA TRP A 431 -12.98 -12.15 11.03
C TRP A 431 -11.64 -12.16 10.28
N GLY A 432 -11.02 -10.98 10.11
CA GLY A 432 -9.78 -10.85 9.33
C GLY A 432 -8.60 -11.60 9.95
N ALA A 433 -7.71 -12.15 9.13
CA ALA A 433 -6.44 -12.71 9.57
C ALA A 433 -5.36 -11.63 9.43
N ALA A 434 -4.59 -11.40 10.50
CA ALA A 434 -3.24 -10.89 10.37
C ALA A 434 -2.28 -12.04 10.72
N PRO A 435 -1.28 -12.37 9.89
CA PRO A 435 -0.25 -13.34 10.25
C PRO A 435 0.55 -12.88 11.48
N SER A 436 1.18 -13.83 12.16
CA SER A 436 2.13 -13.56 13.23
C SER A 436 3.56 -13.70 12.73
N ASP A 437 4.18 -12.61 12.27
CA ASP A 437 5.64 -12.48 12.15
C ASP A 437 6.09 -11.02 11.94
N GLU A 438 7.41 -10.86 12.04
CA GLU A 438 8.10 -9.76 12.72
C GLU A 438 8.34 -8.53 11.83
N ILE A 439 8.02 -7.35 12.40
CA ILE A 439 8.36 -5.99 11.94
C ILE A 439 7.54 -5.51 10.73
N ASN A 440 6.45 -4.78 11.00
CA ASN A 440 5.81 -3.93 9.99
C ASN A 440 5.27 -2.63 10.64
N PRO A 441 5.71 -1.43 10.21
CA PRO A 441 5.22 -0.16 10.75
C PRO A 441 3.85 0.17 10.13
N GLY A 442 2.76 -0.16 10.83
CA GLY A 442 1.51 0.60 10.71
C GLY A 442 0.61 0.40 9.47
N THR A 443 0.72 -0.69 8.70
CA THR A 443 -0.19 -0.96 7.56
C THR A 443 -0.74 -2.39 7.46
N ALA A 444 -0.50 -3.25 8.46
CA ALA A 444 -0.87 -4.68 8.42
C ALA A 444 -2.38 -4.98 8.17
N CYS A 445 -3.27 -3.99 8.34
CA CYS A 445 -4.69 -4.13 7.98
C CYS A 445 -4.98 -3.94 6.47
N VAL A 446 -4.04 -3.46 5.66
CA VAL A 446 -4.24 -3.17 4.23
C VAL A 446 -3.49 -4.16 3.33
N GLU A 447 -2.30 -4.62 3.73
CA GLU A 447 -1.50 -5.58 2.96
C GLU A 447 -2.18 -6.95 2.76
N HIS A 448 -3.06 -7.36 3.68
CA HIS A 448 -3.74 -8.67 3.65
C HIS A 448 -5.23 -8.62 3.30
N THR A 449 -5.76 -7.45 2.88
CA THR A 449 -7.15 -7.34 2.38
C THR A 449 -7.25 -7.54 0.88
N VAL A 450 -6.11 -7.70 0.19
CA VAL A 450 -5.99 -8.07 -1.20
C VAL A 450 -5.13 -9.34 -1.30
N SER A 451 -5.35 -10.15 -2.33
CA SER A 451 -4.56 -11.37 -2.56
C SER A 451 -3.08 -11.03 -2.78
N SER A 452 -2.15 -11.98 -2.54
CA SER A 452 -0.73 -11.75 -2.82
C SER A 452 -0.48 -11.39 -4.29
N SER A 453 -1.30 -11.90 -5.20
CA SER A 453 -1.27 -11.52 -6.62
C SER A 453 -1.69 -10.07 -6.85
N ALA A 454 -2.73 -9.59 -6.18
CA ALA A 454 -3.13 -8.18 -6.23
C ALA A 454 -2.10 -7.27 -5.52
N PHE A 455 -1.59 -7.65 -4.35
CA PHE A 455 -0.58 -6.90 -3.61
C PHE A 455 0.71 -6.70 -4.43
N ASN A 456 1.21 -7.77 -5.05
CA ASN A 456 2.42 -7.74 -5.89
C ASN A 456 2.22 -6.98 -7.23
N THR A 457 0.98 -6.63 -7.58
CA THR A 457 0.66 -5.79 -8.77
C THR A 457 0.36 -4.33 -8.41
N ILE A 458 0.25 -3.99 -7.12
CA ILE A 458 0.23 -2.60 -6.65
C ILE A 458 1.67 -2.10 -6.75
N SER A 459 2.00 -1.48 -7.87
CA SER A 459 3.23 -0.70 -8.00
C SER A 459 3.24 0.41 -6.94
N GLY A 460 4.21 0.37 -6.01
CA GLY A 460 4.47 1.47 -5.05
C GLY A 460 4.36 1.14 -3.56
N ALA A 461 4.24 -0.12 -3.13
CA ALA A 461 4.12 -0.48 -1.71
C ALA A 461 5.45 -0.74 -0.98
N ASP A 462 6.60 -0.41 -1.57
CA ASP A 462 7.80 -0.24 -0.76
C ASP A 462 7.68 1.12 -0.05
N PRO A 463 7.70 1.21 1.29
CA PRO A 463 7.83 2.50 1.94
C PRO A 463 9.07 3.18 1.35
N ILE A 464 8.92 4.39 0.83
CA ILE A 464 10.07 5.20 0.43
C ILE A 464 10.85 5.48 1.71
N VAL A 465 11.87 4.66 1.96
CA VAL A 465 12.85 4.87 3.02
C VAL A 465 13.82 5.91 2.49
N ILE A 466 13.74 7.10 3.06
CA ILE A 466 14.69 8.18 2.81
C ILE A 466 15.70 8.10 3.94
N ASP A 467 16.95 7.80 3.63
CA ASP A 467 18.01 7.75 4.64
C ASP A 467 18.31 9.14 5.19
N GLU A 468 18.55 9.24 6.49
CA GLU A 468 18.94 10.48 7.14
C GLU A 468 20.29 10.98 6.57
N PRO A 469 20.34 12.19 6.00
CA PRO A 469 21.60 12.74 5.50
C PRO A 469 22.64 12.94 6.61
N ASN A 470 23.91 12.66 6.32
CA ASN A 470 24.99 12.89 7.28
C ASN A 470 25.29 14.37 7.52
N ALA A 471 25.09 15.23 6.51
CA ALA A 471 25.38 16.65 6.55
C ALA A 471 24.17 17.46 7.07
N VAL A 472 24.42 18.47 7.91
CA VAL A 472 23.40 19.37 8.42
C VAL A 472 23.37 20.63 7.56
N SER A 473 22.20 20.92 6.98
CA SER A 473 21.93 22.07 6.14
C SER A 473 21.38 23.25 6.92
N THR A 474 21.67 24.45 6.44
CA THR A 474 21.35 25.72 7.11
C THR A 474 20.40 26.61 6.32
N ASP A 475 20.36 26.46 5.00
CA ASP A 475 19.41 27.11 4.11
C ASP A 475 18.62 26.06 3.33
N VAL A 476 17.30 26.00 3.54
CA VAL A 476 16.46 24.95 2.94
C VAL A 476 15.21 25.57 2.35
N VAL A 477 15.02 25.32 1.05
CA VAL A 477 13.81 25.66 0.31
C VAL A 477 13.20 24.37 -0.25
N ILE A 478 11.91 24.16 -0.08
CA ILE A 478 11.16 23.06 -0.64
C ILE A 478 10.22 23.62 -1.72
N LEU A 479 10.45 23.21 -2.97
CA LEU A 479 9.74 23.67 -4.15
C LEU A 479 8.55 22.75 -4.43
N ALA A 480 7.35 23.32 -4.51
CA ALA A 480 6.13 22.63 -4.97
C ALA A 480 6.05 22.73 -6.50
N ASN A 481 6.51 21.68 -7.18
CA ASN A 481 6.37 21.52 -8.63
C ASN A 481 5.09 20.74 -8.96
N ASP A 482 4.83 20.50 -10.24
CA ASP A 482 3.55 19.97 -10.76
C ASP A 482 3.13 18.66 -10.08
N ASN A 483 4.06 17.75 -9.79
CA ASN A 483 3.79 16.50 -9.08
C ASN A 483 4.91 16.09 -8.09
N ASP A 484 5.77 17.02 -7.68
CA ASP A 484 6.90 16.70 -6.81
C ASP A 484 7.27 17.79 -5.80
N TRP A 485 7.75 17.34 -4.64
CA TRP A 485 8.55 18.13 -3.73
C TRP A 485 10.03 18.00 -4.09
N THR A 486 10.65 19.13 -4.43
CA THR A 486 12.10 19.21 -4.64
C THR A 486 12.73 20.01 -3.50
N ILE A 487 13.65 19.40 -2.76
CA ILE A 487 14.40 20.09 -1.70
C ILE A 487 15.63 20.76 -2.32
N VAL A 488 15.82 22.05 -2.05
CA VAL A 488 17.04 22.81 -2.33
C VAL A 488 17.70 23.11 -0.98
N ALA A 489 18.82 22.43 -0.70
CA ALA A 489 19.55 22.54 0.56
C ALA A 489 20.92 23.18 0.31
N ASP A 490 21.21 24.28 1.00
CA ASP A 490 22.43 25.10 0.90
C ASP A 490 22.81 25.47 -0.56
N GLY A 491 21.80 25.63 -1.42
CA GLY A 491 21.94 25.96 -2.84
C GLY A 491 22.03 24.76 -3.79
N GLU A 492 21.97 23.53 -3.28
CA GLU A 492 21.96 22.30 -4.08
C GLU A 492 20.55 21.69 -4.15
N SER A 493 20.09 21.38 -5.36
CA SER A 493 18.80 20.71 -5.57
C SER A 493 18.95 19.21 -5.41
N LEU A 494 18.16 18.61 -4.53
CA LEU A 494 18.11 17.17 -4.29
C LEU A 494 17.13 16.48 -5.25
N ALA A 495 17.18 15.14 -5.31
CA ALA A 495 16.29 14.36 -6.17
C ALA A 495 14.82 14.50 -5.75
N PRO A 496 13.89 14.79 -6.68
CA PRO A 496 12.47 14.96 -6.38
C PRO A 496 11.83 13.72 -5.75
N ASN A 497 10.95 13.92 -4.77
CA ASN A 497 10.16 12.88 -4.08
C ASN A 497 10.93 11.70 -3.44
N ARG A 498 12.26 11.77 -3.37
CA ARG A 498 13.13 10.67 -2.91
C ARG A 498 14.28 11.13 -2.01
N SER A 499 14.24 12.37 -1.55
CA SER A 499 15.33 12.98 -0.78
C SER A 499 14.85 13.51 0.55
N GLY A 500 15.77 13.52 1.52
CA GLY A 500 15.59 14.16 2.81
C GLY A 500 16.70 15.17 3.05
N VAL A 501 16.45 16.10 3.96
CA VAL A 501 17.44 17.09 4.40
C VAL A 501 17.55 17.03 5.91
N LYS A 502 18.77 17.13 6.43
CA LYS A 502 19.00 17.23 7.87
C LYS A 502 19.26 18.68 8.25
N VAL A 503 18.60 19.17 9.29
CA VAL A 503 18.71 20.54 9.82
C VAL A 503 18.86 20.50 11.34
N THR A 504 19.25 21.60 11.99
CA THR A 504 19.21 21.70 13.46
C THR A 504 17.84 22.20 13.94
N ALA A 505 17.45 21.84 15.17
CA ALA A 505 16.28 22.44 15.81
C ALA A 505 16.33 23.99 15.78
N GLY A 506 15.21 24.61 15.44
CA GLY A 506 15.06 26.05 15.22
C GLY A 506 15.35 26.51 13.79
N THR A 507 15.65 25.60 12.85
CA THR A 507 15.84 25.95 11.44
C THR A 507 14.50 26.26 10.79
N THR A 508 14.45 27.36 10.03
CA THR A 508 13.29 27.75 9.24
C THR A 508 13.45 27.26 7.81
N VAL A 509 12.51 26.45 7.35
CA VAL A 509 12.43 25.96 5.97
C VAL A 509 11.41 26.80 5.20
N THR A 510 11.76 27.18 3.97
CA THR A 510 10.86 27.90 3.07
C THR A 510 10.17 26.93 2.12
N PHE A 511 8.88 27.10 1.88
CA PHE A 511 8.11 26.41 0.85
C PHE A 511 7.74 27.41 -0.24
N GLU A 512 7.96 27.07 -1.50
CA GLU A 512 7.62 27.93 -2.64
C GLU A 512 6.75 27.19 -3.64
N ASN A 513 5.61 27.77 -4.01
CA ASN A 513 4.74 27.23 -5.04
C ASN A 513 5.28 27.57 -6.44
N VAL A 514 5.78 26.59 -7.18
CA VAL A 514 6.36 26.79 -8.52
C VAL A 514 5.29 26.69 -9.60
N VAL A 515 4.32 25.79 -9.44
CA VAL A 515 3.19 25.59 -10.36
C VAL A 515 2.08 24.84 -9.63
N GLY A 516 0.83 24.99 -10.05
CA GLY A 516 -0.27 24.16 -9.55
C GLY A 516 -0.91 24.63 -8.25
N LEU A 517 -1.90 23.84 -7.81
CA LEU A 517 -2.58 23.98 -6.51
C LEU A 517 -1.94 22.98 -5.55
N HIS A 518 -1.41 23.47 -4.44
CA HIS A 518 -0.73 22.64 -3.44
C HIS A 518 -1.18 23.00 -2.04
N ASN A 519 -1.10 22.05 -1.11
CA ASN A 519 -1.11 22.34 0.31
C ASN A 519 0.15 21.74 0.95
N ILE A 520 0.52 22.24 2.14
CA ILE A 520 1.67 21.73 2.89
C ILE A 520 1.10 20.92 4.04
N GLU A 521 1.33 19.62 4.06
CA GLU A 521 1.01 18.76 5.21
C GLU A 521 2.31 18.28 5.84
N ILE A 522 2.48 18.56 7.14
CA ILE A 522 3.60 18.06 7.93
C ILE A 522 3.04 16.99 8.85
N ASP A 523 3.51 15.75 8.66
CA ASP A 523 3.03 14.55 9.36
C ASP A 523 1.50 14.39 9.34
N GLY A 524 0.90 14.76 8.20
CA GLY A 524 -0.55 14.70 7.96
C GLY A 524 -1.36 15.87 8.53
N GLU A 525 -0.71 16.86 9.15
CA GLU A 525 -1.36 18.11 9.57
C GLU A 525 -1.12 19.23 8.56
N GLN A 526 -2.22 19.77 8.00
CA GLN A 526 -2.17 20.88 7.05
C GLN A 526 -1.66 22.17 7.71
N GLN A 527 -0.63 22.76 7.11
CA GLN A 527 0.03 23.98 7.54
C GLN A 527 -0.47 25.20 6.74
N GLY A 528 -1.56 25.81 7.25
CA GLY A 528 -2.15 27.00 6.66
C GLY A 528 -3.11 26.71 5.49
N ALA A 529 -3.45 27.74 4.71
CA ALA A 529 -4.35 27.63 3.55
C ALA A 529 -3.66 26.95 2.35
N ASP A 530 -4.36 26.73 1.24
CA ASP A 530 -3.71 26.21 0.03
C ASP A 530 -2.83 27.28 -0.63
N PHE A 531 -1.83 26.84 -1.41
CA PHE A 531 -1.09 27.66 -2.36
C PHE A 531 -1.92 27.81 -3.63
N GLU A 532 -2.56 28.97 -3.78
CA GLU A 532 -3.41 29.26 -4.95
C GLU A 532 -2.67 30.04 -6.04
N VAL A 533 -1.50 30.61 -5.72
CA VAL A 533 -0.75 31.53 -6.60
C VAL A 533 0.67 31.03 -6.81
N VAL A 534 1.12 31.00 -8.07
CA VAL A 534 2.50 30.69 -8.44
C VAL A 534 3.45 31.78 -7.93
N GLY A 535 4.56 31.35 -7.31
CA GLY A 535 5.54 32.19 -6.62
C GLY A 535 5.14 32.57 -5.20
N GLU A 536 4.04 32.03 -4.65
CA GLU A 536 3.72 32.20 -3.23
C GLU A 536 4.72 31.42 -2.38
N THR A 537 5.28 32.08 -1.35
CA THR A 537 6.21 31.46 -0.41
C THR A 537 5.65 31.43 1.01
N ARG A 538 5.91 30.35 1.75
CA ARG A 538 5.62 30.22 3.17
C ARG A 538 6.81 29.65 3.91
N THR A 539 6.81 29.75 5.23
CA THR A 539 7.91 29.27 6.06
C THR A 539 7.39 28.47 7.23
N PHE A 540 8.10 27.41 7.60
CA PHE A 540 7.86 26.65 8.82
C PHE A 540 9.18 26.48 9.60
N THR A 541 9.12 26.67 10.92
CA THR A 541 10.29 26.49 11.79
C THR A 541 10.18 25.17 12.52
N PHE A 542 11.19 24.32 12.38
CA PHE A 542 11.25 23.00 13.00
C PHE A 542 11.97 23.08 14.35
N ASP A 543 11.21 23.28 15.43
CA ASP A 543 11.76 23.54 16.77
C ASP A 543 12.10 22.30 17.60
N ALA A 544 11.61 21.12 17.21
CA ALA A 544 11.83 19.88 17.94
C ALA A 544 12.63 18.87 17.08
N PRO A 545 13.53 18.08 17.69
CA PRO A 545 14.25 17.04 16.97
C PRO A 545 13.31 15.91 16.57
N GLY A 546 13.52 15.33 15.39
CA GLY A 546 12.65 14.30 14.84
C GLY A 546 12.71 14.21 13.32
N GLU A 547 12.04 13.21 12.76
CA GLU A 547 11.79 13.08 11.33
C GLU A 547 10.40 13.68 11.04
N TYR A 548 10.34 14.61 10.08
CA TYR A 548 9.10 15.27 9.66
C TYR A 548 8.84 14.98 8.19
N ARG A 549 7.65 14.47 7.87
CA ARG A 549 7.23 14.14 6.50
C ARG A 549 6.40 15.26 5.93
N ILE A 550 6.85 15.78 4.80
CA ILE A 550 6.18 16.84 4.05
C ILE A 550 5.44 16.20 2.88
N THR A 551 4.12 16.41 2.82
CA THR A 551 3.23 15.83 1.82
C THR A 551 2.24 16.88 1.29
N CYS A 552 1.52 16.54 0.22
CA CYS A 552 0.45 17.36 -0.36
C CYS A 552 -0.78 16.45 -0.56
N SER A 553 -1.94 16.77 0.02
CA SER A 553 -3.12 15.91 -0.09
C SER A 553 -3.75 15.90 -1.48
N TYR A 554 -3.39 16.86 -2.33
CA TYR A 554 -3.80 16.87 -3.74
C TYR A 554 -2.97 15.93 -4.61
N HIS A 555 -1.73 15.62 -4.22
CA HIS A 555 -0.79 14.83 -5.01
C HIS A 555 -0.11 13.78 -4.10
N PRO A 556 -0.65 12.54 -4.05
CA PRO A 556 -0.21 11.53 -3.08
C PRO A 556 1.24 11.06 -3.27
N ASP A 557 1.84 11.32 -4.44
CA ASP A 557 3.24 10.98 -4.74
C ASP A 557 4.25 12.04 -4.25
N MET A 558 3.78 13.21 -3.79
CA MET A 558 4.65 14.28 -3.30
C MET A 558 5.15 13.99 -1.89
N LEU A 559 6.45 13.70 -1.74
CA LEU A 559 7.09 13.41 -0.45
C LEU A 559 8.47 14.08 -0.29
N ALA A 560 8.65 14.83 0.78
CA ALA A 560 9.97 15.27 1.25
C ALA A 560 10.13 14.96 2.74
N VAL A 561 11.36 14.77 3.22
CA VAL A 561 11.63 14.47 4.63
C VAL A 561 12.62 15.48 5.21
N VAL A 562 12.27 16.05 6.37
CA VAL A 562 13.16 16.93 7.13
C VAL A 562 13.56 16.22 8.41
N PHE A 563 14.85 15.90 8.55
CA PHE A 563 15.43 15.36 9.77
C PHE A 563 15.95 16.50 10.62
N VAL A 564 15.50 16.58 11.87
CA VAL A 564 15.87 17.68 12.78
C VAL A 564 16.75 17.10 13.88
N ALA A 565 18.01 17.50 13.88
CA ALA A 565 18.99 17.17 14.90
C ALA A 565 18.86 18.08 16.13
N GLU A 566 19.33 17.58 17.28
CA GLU A 566 19.39 18.33 18.55
C GLU A 566 20.19 19.63 18.48
#